data_AF-A0A8S9LBK9-F1
#
_entry.id   AF-A0A8S9LBK9-F1
#
_cell.length_a   1.000
_cell.length_b   1.000
_cell.length_c   1.000
_cell.angle_alpha   90.00
_cell.angle_beta   90.00
_cell.angle_gamma   90.00
#
_symmetry.space_group_name_H-M   'P 1'
#
loop_
_entity.id
_entity.type
_entity.pdbx_description
1 polymer ?
#
loop_
_entity_poly.entity_id
_entity_poly.type
_entity_poly.pdbx_seq_one_letter_code
_entity_poly.pdbx_strand_id
1 'polypeptide(L)'
;MPLHLKPDCSSFITSSSPLIRASAMTSTSLGPSMLLSYGSSSRDFHDLRFRLISGPRVRVPSFRIHCVSKGKDVTPIIESSSSSGGDAALSYSEWKAVPDIWRSSAEKYGDKIALVDPYHDPPLKLTYNQLEQEILDFAEGLRAVGVKADEKIALFADNSCRWLVSDQGVMSTGAVNVVRGSRSSVEELLQIYQHSESVALVVDNPEFFNRIADTFTSKVSLRFLILLWGEKSSLVTQGMQIPVYSYTDIKNLGQEKRAGSNDTSTLRIYVFCP
;
A
#
# COMPACT_ATOMS: atom_id res chain seq x y z
N MET A 1 43.61 -25.70 54.37
CA MET A 1 43.70 -26.79 53.38
C MET A 1 43.28 -26.25 52.01
N PRO A 2 43.90 -26.70 50.91
CA PRO A 2 44.57 -25.81 49.95
C PRO A 2 43.99 -25.78 48.52
N LEU A 3 44.41 -24.75 47.77
CA LEU A 3 44.73 -24.66 46.33
C LEU A 3 44.11 -25.67 45.35
N HIS A 4 43.50 -25.17 44.25
CA HIS A 4 43.99 -25.49 42.90
C HIS A 4 43.57 -24.49 41.81
N LEU A 5 44.43 -24.45 40.79
CA LEU A 5 44.58 -23.46 39.74
C LEU A 5 43.56 -23.57 38.59
N LYS A 6 43.39 -22.42 37.92
CA LYS A 6 43.05 -22.15 36.50
C LYS A 6 43.74 -23.11 35.48
N PRO A 7 43.31 -23.24 34.19
CA PRO A 7 43.38 -22.11 33.24
C PRO A 7 42.39 -22.05 32.05
N ASP A 8 42.49 -20.90 31.38
CA ASP A 8 41.94 -20.48 30.09
C ASP A 8 42.23 -21.44 28.91
N CYS A 9 41.39 -21.35 27.87
CA CYS A 9 41.82 -21.54 26.49
C CYS A 9 41.19 -20.48 25.58
N SER A 10 42.02 -19.53 25.22
CA SER A 10 41.93 -18.68 24.03
C SER A 10 42.23 -19.47 22.75
N SER A 11 41.82 -18.88 21.62
CA SER A 11 42.48 -18.89 20.30
C SER A 11 41.96 -19.86 19.24
N PHE A 12 41.90 -19.54 17.93
CA PHE A 12 42.22 -18.35 17.11
C PHE A 12 41.77 -18.73 15.65
N ILE A 13 41.55 -17.74 14.75
CA ILE A 13 41.88 -17.76 13.29
C ILE A 13 41.06 -18.72 12.37
N THR A 14 40.61 -18.44 11.12
CA THR A 14 40.72 -17.34 10.14
C THR A 14 39.77 -17.59 8.96
N SER A 15 39.35 -16.48 8.33
CA SER A 15 39.29 -16.17 6.89
C SER A 15 38.71 -17.13 5.81
N SER A 16 38.08 -16.46 4.84
CA SER A 16 38.13 -16.72 3.38
C SER A 16 36.88 -17.33 2.73
N SER A 17 36.12 -16.48 2.04
CA SER A 17 35.45 -16.85 0.77
C SER A 17 36.53 -17.15 -0.30
N PRO A 18 36.29 -17.99 -1.33
CA PRO A 18 35.63 -17.48 -2.55
C PRO A 18 34.87 -18.49 -3.47
N LEU A 19 34.00 -17.92 -4.32
CA LEU A 19 33.74 -18.19 -5.76
C LEU A 19 33.43 -19.61 -6.34
N ILE A 20 32.26 -19.65 -6.99
CA ILE A 20 31.93 -20.20 -8.35
C ILE A 20 32.03 -21.72 -8.61
N ARG A 21 30.89 -22.36 -8.93
CA ARG A 21 30.67 -23.00 -10.24
C ARG A 21 29.20 -23.31 -10.54
N ALA A 22 28.80 -22.94 -11.75
CA ALA A 22 27.54 -23.28 -12.39
C ALA A 22 27.56 -24.71 -12.94
N SER A 23 26.38 -25.33 -13.03
CA SER A 23 26.04 -26.33 -14.05
C SER A 23 24.57 -26.14 -14.45
N ALA A 24 24.36 -25.97 -15.75
CA ALA A 24 23.07 -25.91 -16.41
C ALA A 24 22.80 -27.22 -17.15
N MET A 25 21.52 -27.60 -17.27
CA MET A 25 20.86 -28.41 -18.32
C MET A 25 19.55 -28.96 -17.72
N THR A 26 18.35 -28.97 -18.32
CA THR A 26 17.76 -28.47 -19.58
C THR A 26 16.25 -28.74 -19.48
N SER A 27 15.40 -27.85 -20.02
CA SER A 27 14.05 -28.09 -20.63
C SER A 27 12.95 -28.72 -19.72
N THR A 28 11.67 -28.33 -19.68
CA THR A 28 10.74 -27.72 -20.65
C THR A 28 9.47 -27.32 -19.87
N SER A 29 8.84 -26.18 -20.16
CA SER A 29 7.37 -25.97 -20.21
C SER A 29 7.04 -24.47 -20.10
N LEU A 30 6.32 -23.96 -21.09
CA LEU A 30 5.99 -22.56 -21.30
C LEU A 30 4.93 -22.01 -20.33
N GLY A 31 5.14 -20.78 -19.88
CA GLY A 31 4.13 -19.88 -19.31
C GLY A 31 4.62 -18.43 -19.47
N PRO A 32 3.74 -17.44 -19.73
CA PRO A 32 4.17 -16.12 -20.17
C PRO A 32 4.84 -15.35 -19.03
N SER A 33 6.16 -15.19 -19.13
CA SER A 33 6.95 -14.26 -18.32
C SER A 33 7.17 -12.98 -19.12
N MET A 34 6.74 -11.85 -18.57
CA MET A 34 6.98 -10.52 -19.13
C MET A 34 8.40 -10.10 -18.77
N LEU A 35 9.35 -10.38 -19.68
CA LEU A 35 10.72 -9.85 -19.62
C LEU A 35 10.75 -8.45 -20.24
N LEU A 36 11.03 -7.43 -19.43
CA LEU A 36 11.36 -6.08 -19.92
C LEU A 36 12.87 -6.01 -20.17
N SER A 37 13.28 -5.99 -21.43
CA SER A 37 14.65 -5.66 -21.83
C SER A 37 14.89 -4.16 -21.68
N TYR A 38 15.88 -3.76 -20.88
CA TYR A 38 16.41 -2.40 -20.88
C TYR A 38 17.39 -2.23 -22.04
N GLY A 39 16.98 -1.48 -23.06
CA GLY A 39 17.89 -0.92 -24.07
C GLY A 39 18.56 0.33 -23.51
N SER A 40 19.86 0.24 -23.26
CA SER A 40 20.69 1.39 -22.89
C SER A 40 21.12 2.16 -24.14
N SER A 41 20.93 3.47 -24.15
CA SER A 41 21.73 4.38 -24.96
C SER A 41 21.83 5.73 -24.26
N SER A 42 22.96 5.93 -23.58
CA SER A 42 23.46 7.25 -23.18
C SER A 42 23.64 8.17 -24.39
N ARG A 43 23.44 9.47 -24.18
CA ARG A 43 24.36 10.54 -24.59
C ARG A 43 23.95 11.87 -23.95
N ASP A 44 24.95 12.49 -23.35
CA ASP A 44 24.97 13.79 -22.70
C ASP A 44 24.43 14.93 -23.56
N PHE A 45 23.94 16.01 -22.95
CA PHE A 45 24.31 17.35 -23.42
C PHE A 45 24.18 18.43 -22.32
N HIS A 46 25.15 19.33 -22.37
CA HIS A 46 25.51 20.39 -21.44
C HIS A 46 24.49 21.53 -21.28
N ASP A 47 24.62 22.18 -20.11
CA ASP A 47 24.33 23.58 -19.78
C ASP A 47 24.47 24.56 -20.96
N LEU A 48 23.48 25.46 -21.12
CA LEU A 48 23.63 26.75 -21.83
C LEU A 48 22.45 27.68 -21.51
N ARG A 49 22.75 28.76 -20.76
CA ARG A 49 21.93 29.97 -20.65
C ARG A 49 22.09 30.88 -21.88
N PHE A 50 21.06 31.73 -22.07
CA PHE A 50 20.92 32.91 -22.95
C PHE A 50 20.66 32.59 -24.45
N ARG A 51 19.75 33.24 -25.18
CA ARG A 51 19.32 34.66 -25.22
C ARG A 51 17.95 34.74 -25.91
N LEU A 52 17.14 35.71 -25.50
CA LEU A 52 15.90 36.12 -26.17
C LEU A 52 16.17 36.60 -27.61
N ILE A 53 15.48 35.99 -28.58
CA ILE A 53 15.27 36.58 -29.91
C ILE A 53 13.77 36.55 -30.20
N SER A 54 13.25 37.74 -30.52
CA SER A 54 11.87 38.07 -30.82
C SER A 54 11.39 37.40 -32.12
N GLY A 55 10.35 36.55 -32.00
CA GLY A 55 9.54 36.04 -33.10
C GLY A 55 8.06 36.44 -32.93
N PRO A 56 7.24 36.41 -34.00
CA PRO A 56 5.99 37.17 -34.06
C PRO A 56 4.91 36.67 -33.09
N ARG A 57 4.17 37.61 -32.50
CA ARG A 57 3.02 37.36 -31.63
C ARG A 57 1.95 36.54 -32.37
N VAL A 58 1.76 35.30 -31.96
CA VAL A 58 0.53 34.54 -32.25
C VAL A 58 -0.37 34.63 -31.02
N ARG A 59 -1.55 35.21 -31.20
CA ARG A 59 -2.59 35.36 -30.18
C ARG A 59 -3.24 33.98 -29.98
N VAL A 60 -2.97 33.33 -28.85
CA VAL A 60 -3.65 32.08 -28.47
C VAL A 60 -5.01 32.42 -27.82
N PRO A 61 -6.14 31.87 -28.30
CA PRO A 61 -7.42 32.00 -27.60
C PRO A 61 -7.38 31.22 -26.28
N SER A 62 -8.01 31.77 -25.24
CA SER A 62 -8.26 31.03 -24.00
C SER A 62 -9.18 29.84 -24.30
N PHE A 63 -8.68 28.62 -24.14
CA PHE A 63 -9.51 27.42 -24.19
C PHE A 63 -9.88 27.01 -22.76
N ARG A 64 -11.17 27.15 -22.44
CA ARG A 64 -11.79 26.38 -21.35
C ARG A 64 -12.02 24.96 -21.86
N ILE A 65 -11.47 23.96 -21.18
CA ILE A 65 -11.76 22.56 -21.48
C ILE A 65 -13.11 22.23 -20.84
N HIS A 66 -14.14 22.12 -21.68
CA HIS A 66 -15.35 21.35 -21.37
C HIS A 66 -15.17 19.94 -21.93
N CYS A 67 -15.14 18.95 -21.04
CA CYS A 67 -15.17 17.55 -21.45
C CYS A 67 -16.62 17.13 -21.70
N VAL A 68 -16.98 16.95 -22.97
CA VAL A 68 -18.16 16.18 -23.38
C VAL A 68 -17.67 15.12 -24.34
N SER A 69 -17.76 13.87 -23.91
CA SER A 69 -17.44 12.70 -24.73
C SER A 69 -18.73 12.05 -25.20
N LYS A 70 -19.07 12.24 -26.49
CA LYS A 70 -19.86 11.29 -27.28
C LYS A 70 -18.84 10.53 -28.15
N GLY A 71 -18.78 9.22 -27.96
CA GLY A 71 -17.61 8.40 -28.30
C GLY A 71 -17.45 7.95 -29.75
N LYS A 72 -16.39 7.15 -29.95
CA LYS A 72 -16.36 5.91 -30.74
C LYS A 72 -15.09 5.11 -30.41
N ASP A 73 -15.30 3.97 -29.78
CA ASP A 73 -14.62 2.67 -29.83
C ASP A 73 -13.08 2.60 -29.88
N VAL A 74 -12.48 2.24 -28.74
CA VAL A 74 -11.83 0.92 -28.53
C VAL A 74 -11.84 0.62 -27.01
N THR A 75 -12.65 -0.34 -26.58
CA THR A 75 -12.57 -0.97 -25.25
C THR A 75 -12.47 -2.48 -25.44
N PRO A 76 -11.61 -3.21 -24.70
CA PRO A 76 -11.80 -4.64 -24.56
C PRO A 76 -13.04 -4.82 -23.68
N ILE A 77 -14.13 -5.16 -24.33
CA ILE A 77 -15.38 -5.60 -23.73
C ILE A 77 -15.07 -6.90 -23.00
N ILE A 78 -15.13 -6.90 -21.66
CA ILE A 78 -15.41 -8.14 -20.91
C ILE A 78 -16.90 -8.37 -21.12
N GLU A 79 -17.19 -9.15 -22.14
CA GLU A 79 -18.53 -9.46 -22.59
C GLU A 79 -19.27 -10.23 -21.49
N SER A 80 -20.42 -9.72 -21.09
CA SER A 80 -21.45 -10.52 -20.44
C SER A 80 -21.96 -11.54 -21.46
N SER A 81 -21.35 -12.72 -21.49
CA SER A 81 -21.95 -13.87 -22.13
C SER A 81 -23.20 -14.24 -21.33
N SER A 82 -24.34 -13.86 -21.89
CA SER A 82 -25.64 -14.40 -21.49
C SER A 82 -25.69 -15.86 -21.94
N SER A 83 -25.18 -16.75 -21.10
CA SER A 83 -25.40 -18.19 -21.22
C SER A 83 -26.25 -18.65 -20.05
N SER A 84 -27.46 -19.11 -20.39
CA SER A 84 -28.35 -19.84 -19.50
C SER A 84 -27.62 -21.02 -18.85
N GLY A 85 -27.29 -20.87 -17.57
CA GLY A 85 -26.68 -21.88 -16.73
C GLY A 85 -26.44 -21.24 -15.36
N GLY A 86 -27.02 -21.81 -14.30
CA GLY A 86 -27.08 -21.19 -12.99
C GLY A 86 -25.72 -20.97 -12.34
N ASP A 87 -25.15 -19.80 -12.57
CA ASP A 87 -24.09 -19.21 -11.76
C ASP A 87 -24.42 -17.73 -11.61
N ALA A 88 -24.68 -17.28 -10.38
CA ALA A 88 -25.08 -15.91 -10.07
C ALA A 88 -24.03 -14.92 -10.60
N ALA A 89 -24.25 -14.34 -11.77
CA ALA A 89 -23.44 -13.25 -12.30
C ALA A 89 -23.39 -12.14 -11.24
N LEU A 90 -22.20 -11.60 -10.95
CA LEU A 90 -22.08 -10.45 -10.06
C LEU A 90 -22.95 -9.33 -10.64
N SER A 91 -23.98 -8.91 -9.89
CA SER A 91 -24.79 -7.75 -10.26
C SER A 91 -23.93 -6.49 -10.03
N TYR A 92 -23.01 -6.23 -10.95
CA TYR A 92 -22.12 -5.06 -10.89
C TYR A 92 -22.89 -3.73 -10.84
N SER A 93 -24.18 -3.75 -11.20
CA SER A 93 -25.11 -2.62 -11.06
C SER A 93 -25.36 -2.17 -9.61
N GLU A 94 -24.98 -2.96 -8.61
CA GLU A 94 -25.16 -2.62 -7.18
C GLU A 94 -23.94 -1.92 -6.56
N TRP A 95 -22.77 -1.97 -7.20
CA TRP A 95 -21.57 -1.35 -6.66
C TRP A 95 -21.59 0.16 -6.84
N LYS A 96 -21.44 0.90 -5.74
CA LYS A 96 -21.38 2.36 -5.73
C LYS A 96 -19.94 2.85 -5.60
N ALA A 97 -19.08 2.06 -4.97
CA ALA A 97 -17.67 2.36 -4.81
C ALA A 97 -16.82 1.09 -4.92
N VAL A 98 -15.52 1.29 -5.18
CA VAL A 98 -14.55 0.18 -5.29
C VAL A 98 -14.62 -0.80 -4.11
N PRO A 99 -14.71 -0.36 -2.84
CA PRO A 99 -14.75 -1.30 -1.71
C PRO A 99 -16.01 -2.18 -1.62
N ASP A 100 -17.08 -1.91 -2.38
CA ASP A 100 -18.30 -2.75 -2.37
C ASP A 100 -18.05 -4.17 -2.94
N ILE A 101 -16.95 -4.36 -3.67
CA ILE A 101 -16.52 -5.68 -4.15
C ILE A 101 -16.34 -6.68 -3.01
N TRP A 102 -15.86 -6.26 -1.84
CA TRP A 102 -15.54 -7.17 -0.74
C TRP A 102 -16.78 -7.76 -0.09
N ARG A 103 -17.82 -6.94 0.09
CA ARG A 103 -19.12 -7.39 0.61
C ARG A 103 -19.74 -8.46 -0.30
N SER A 104 -19.91 -8.14 -1.57
CA SER A 104 -20.51 -9.08 -2.54
C SER A 104 -19.66 -10.35 -2.75
N SER A 105 -18.33 -10.22 -2.66
CA SER A 105 -17.42 -11.38 -2.73
C SER A 105 -17.50 -12.25 -1.46
N ALA A 106 -17.66 -11.67 -0.28
CA ALA A 106 -17.90 -12.39 0.97
C ALA A 106 -19.24 -13.13 0.94
N GLU A 107 -20.32 -12.48 0.50
CA GLU A 107 -21.64 -13.09 0.35
C GLU A 107 -21.63 -14.31 -0.58
N LYS A 108 -20.86 -14.24 -1.69
CA LYS A 108 -20.83 -15.31 -2.70
C LYS A 108 -19.78 -16.39 -2.44
N TYR A 109 -18.63 -16.02 -1.89
CA TYR A 109 -17.45 -16.88 -1.79
C TYR A 109 -16.88 -16.95 -0.37
N GLY A 110 -17.69 -16.67 0.65
CA GLY A 110 -17.24 -16.39 2.01
C GLY A 110 -16.22 -17.35 2.61
N ASP A 111 -16.37 -18.66 2.40
CA ASP A 111 -15.46 -19.69 2.94
C ASP A 111 -14.25 -19.99 2.03
N LYS A 112 -14.23 -19.45 0.80
CA LYS A 112 -13.08 -19.59 -0.09
C LYS A 112 -11.95 -18.68 0.35
N ILE A 113 -10.73 -19.14 0.12
CA ILE A 113 -9.52 -18.38 0.41
C ILE A 113 -9.40 -17.20 -0.55
N ALA A 114 -9.31 -16.00 0.01
CA ALA A 114 -9.09 -14.76 -0.74
C ALA A 114 -7.60 -14.43 -0.78
N LEU A 115 -6.91 -14.51 0.37
CA LEU A 115 -5.50 -14.14 0.49
C LEU A 115 -4.66 -15.22 1.16
N VAL A 116 -3.42 -15.33 0.71
CA VAL A 116 -2.37 -16.15 1.31
C VAL A 116 -1.09 -15.31 1.33
N ASP A 117 -0.55 -15.09 2.52
CA ASP A 117 0.69 -14.37 2.75
C ASP A 117 1.62 -15.26 3.59
N PRO A 118 2.47 -16.06 2.92
CA PRO A 118 3.38 -16.98 3.59
C PRO A 118 4.71 -16.33 4.01
N TYR A 119 4.93 -15.06 3.63
CA TYR A 119 6.23 -14.41 3.76
C TYR A 119 6.39 -13.62 5.06
N HIS A 120 5.27 -13.27 5.70
CA HIS A 120 5.25 -12.59 6.99
C HIS A 120 4.99 -13.58 8.14
N ASP A 121 5.42 -13.21 9.35
CA ASP A 121 5.24 -14.01 10.55
C ASP A 121 4.25 -13.34 11.53
N PRO A 122 3.19 -14.03 11.98
CA PRO A 122 2.77 -15.36 11.51
C PRO A 122 2.25 -15.32 10.06
N PRO A 123 2.39 -16.43 9.30
CA PRO A 123 1.83 -16.53 7.97
C PRO A 123 0.31 -16.38 8.03
N LEU A 124 -0.25 -15.61 7.09
CA LEU A 124 -1.66 -15.26 7.09
C LEU A 124 -2.40 -15.92 5.94
N LYS A 125 -3.59 -16.43 6.22
CA LYS A 125 -4.51 -16.98 5.22
C LYS A 125 -5.92 -16.53 5.58
N LEU A 126 -6.54 -15.75 4.70
CA LEU A 126 -7.86 -15.17 4.93
C LEU A 126 -8.87 -15.71 3.92
N THR A 127 -10.03 -16.13 4.41
CA THR A 127 -11.20 -16.33 3.56
C THR A 127 -11.79 -15.00 3.10
N TYR A 128 -12.70 -15.00 2.12
CA TYR A 128 -13.40 -13.77 1.72
C TYR A 128 -14.20 -13.15 2.88
N ASN A 129 -14.85 -13.95 3.72
CA ASN A 129 -15.52 -13.46 4.93
C ASN A 129 -14.52 -12.79 5.88
N GLN A 130 -13.38 -13.43 6.15
CA GLN A 130 -12.38 -12.87 7.07
C GLN A 130 -11.76 -11.59 6.50
N LEU A 131 -11.49 -11.55 5.19
CA LEU A 131 -10.93 -10.36 4.53
C LEU A 131 -11.89 -9.17 4.63
N GLU A 132 -13.18 -9.37 4.34
CA GLU A 132 -14.19 -8.30 4.48
C GLU A 132 -14.24 -7.78 5.92
N GLN A 133 -14.22 -8.68 6.91
CA GLN A 133 -14.22 -8.28 8.33
C GLN A 133 -12.96 -7.51 8.72
N GLU A 134 -11.77 -7.93 8.26
CA GLU A 134 -10.51 -7.21 8.51
C GLU A 134 -10.53 -5.80 7.86
N ILE A 135 -11.09 -5.65 6.65
CA ILE A 135 -11.24 -4.35 5.99
C ILE A 135 -12.18 -3.44 6.77
N LEU A 136 -13.32 -3.97 7.23
CA LEU A 136 -14.30 -3.20 8.02
C LEU A 136 -13.73 -2.78 9.37
N ASP A 137 -13.03 -3.68 10.07
CA ASP A 137 -12.34 -3.37 11.33
C ASP A 137 -11.30 -2.28 11.11
N PHE A 138 -10.45 -2.42 10.10
CA PHE A 138 -9.42 -1.41 9.84
C PHE A 138 -10.03 -0.05 9.50
N ALA A 139 -11.09 -0.02 8.68
CA ALA A 139 -11.80 1.21 8.34
C ALA A 139 -12.43 1.89 9.56
N GLU A 140 -13.06 1.14 10.46
CA GLU A 140 -13.63 1.70 11.69
C GLU A 140 -12.55 2.18 12.67
N GLY A 141 -11.41 1.49 12.72
CA GLY A 141 -10.23 1.93 13.45
C GLY A 141 -9.67 3.26 12.94
N LEU A 142 -9.56 3.41 11.61
CA LEU A 142 -9.16 4.67 10.98
C LEU A 142 -10.13 5.81 11.34
N ARG A 143 -11.44 5.57 11.32
CA ARG A 143 -12.44 6.55 11.77
C ARG A 143 -12.27 6.88 13.26
N ALA A 144 -11.95 5.90 14.09
CA ALA A 144 -11.73 6.10 15.53
C ALA A 144 -10.52 6.99 15.82
N VAL A 145 -9.45 6.89 15.03
CA VAL A 145 -8.28 7.79 15.11
C VAL A 145 -8.47 9.12 14.37
N GLY A 146 -9.69 9.40 13.89
CA GLY A 146 -10.11 10.71 13.38
C GLY A 146 -9.94 10.92 11.88
N VAL A 147 -9.75 9.85 11.09
CA VAL A 147 -9.78 9.95 9.61
C VAL A 147 -11.16 10.35 9.14
N LYS A 148 -11.21 11.32 8.23
CA LYS A 148 -12.43 11.83 7.59
C LYS A 148 -12.43 11.51 6.10
N ALA A 149 -13.61 11.55 5.50
CA ALA A 149 -13.75 11.46 4.05
C ALA A 149 -12.92 12.57 3.35
N ASP A 150 -12.46 12.28 2.14
CA ASP A 150 -11.65 13.16 1.28
C ASP A 150 -10.24 13.53 1.80
N GLU A 151 -9.88 13.11 3.02
CA GLU A 151 -8.50 13.18 3.51
C GLU A 151 -7.61 12.18 2.78
N LYS A 152 -6.35 12.54 2.57
CA LYS A 152 -5.36 11.70 1.87
C LYS A 152 -4.48 10.99 2.88
N ILE A 153 -4.35 9.68 2.75
CA ILE A 153 -3.46 8.87 3.58
C ILE A 153 -2.40 8.26 2.67
N ALA A 154 -1.14 8.52 2.97
CA ALA A 154 -0.04 7.87 2.28
C ALA A 154 0.12 6.43 2.77
N LEU A 155 0.17 5.47 1.87
CA LEU A 155 0.42 4.04 2.14
C LEU A 155 1.70 3.62 1.44
N PHE A 156 2.80 3.61 2.19
CA PHE A 156 4.14 3.29 1.70
C PHE A 156 4.59 1.93 2.18
N ALA A 157 4.27 0.89 1.41
CA ALA A 157 4.58 -0.48 1.78
C ALA A 157 4.64 -1.42 0.57
N ASP A 158 5.23 -2.60 0.77
CA ASP A 158 5.22 -3.67 -0.22
C ASP A 158 3.98 -4.56 -0.05
N ASN A 159 3.71 -5.41 -1.04
CA ASN A 159 2.51 -6.22 -1.09
C ASN A 159 2.48 -7.24 0.06
N SER A 160 1.40 -7.20 0.84
CA SER A 160 1.12 -8.11 1.95
C SER A 160 -0.39 -8.17 2.21
N CYS A 161 -0.85 -9.14 3.01
CA CYS A 161 -2.26 -9.15 3.42
C CYS A 161 -2.67 -7.85 4.13
N ARG A 162 -1.81 -7.35 5.03
CA ARG A 162 -2.08 -6.10 5.78
C ARG A 162 -2.06 -4.87 4.89
N TRP A 163 -1.24 -4.87 3.82
CA TRP A 163 -1.26 -3.82 2.81
C TRP A 163 -2.62 -3.77 2.10
N LEU A 164 -3.14 -4.91 1.64
CA LEU A 164 -4.45 -4.95 0.96
C LEU A 164 -5.57 -4.49 1.90
N VAL A 165 -5.58 -5.00 3.14
CA VAL A 165 -6.59 -4.58 4.14
C VAL A 165 -6.52 -3.08 4.38
N SER A 166 -5.32 -2.52 4.49
CA SER A 166 -5.13 -1.08 4.73
C SER A 166 -5.57 -0.24 3.54
N ASP A 167 -5.21 -0.63 2.32
CA ASP A 167 -5.62 0.03 1.09
C ASP A 167 -7.14 0.10 0.95
N GLN A 168 -7.81 -1.04 1.11
CA GLN A 168 -9.25 -1.13 1.00
C GLN A 168 -9.96 -0.51 2.21
N GLY A 169 -9.35 -0.58 3.40
CA GLY A 169 -9.83 0.05 4.62
C GLY A 169 -9.83 1.58 4.49
N VAL A 170 -8.75 2.18 3.98
CA VAL A 170 -8.68 3.63 3.70
C VAL A 170 -9.80 4.04 2.75
N MET A 171 -9.96 3.37 1.61
CA MET A 171 -11.05 3.69 0.68
C MET A 171 -12.44 3.48 1.29
N SER A 172 -12.61 2.48 2.15
CA SER A 172 -13.87 2.21 2.86
C SER A 172 -14.24 3.30 3.86
N THR A 173 -13.29 4.14 4.28
CA THR A 173 -13.59 5.33 5.11
C THR A 173 -14.15 6.51 4.30
N GLY A 174 -14.01 6.47 2.97
CA GLY A 174 -14.20 7.64 2.09
C GLY A 174 -12.95 8.51 1.95
N ALA A 175 -11.84 8.14 2.61
CA ALA A 175 -10.54 8.77 2.41
C ALA A 175 -9.90 8.30 1.10
N VAL A 176 -8.90 9.06 0.65
CA VAL A 176 -8.14 8.79 -0.57
C VAL A 176 -6.83 8.11 -0.20
N ASN A 177 -6.56 6.95 -0.81
CA ASN A 177 -5.32 6.24 -0.60
C ASN A 177 -4.22 6.70 -1.58
N VAL A 178 -3.03 7.03 -1.07
CA VAL A 178 -1.87 7.48 -1.86
C VAL A 178 -0.77 6.45 -1.74
N VAL A 179 -0.75 5.52 -2.68
CA VAL A 179 0.07 4.30 -2.59
C VAL A 179 1.45 4.48 -3.23
N ARG A 180 2.49 4.00 -2.55
CA ARG A 180 3.81 3.79 -3.16
C ARG A 180 4.54 2.60 -2.55
N GLY A 181 5.39 1.93 -3.33
CA GLY A 181 6.21 0.82 -2.83
C GLY A 181 7.36 1.29 -1.94
N SER A 182 7.75 0.47 -0.96
CA SER A 182 8.78 0.78 0.04
C SER A 182 10.17 1.02 -0.56
N ARG A 183 10.40 0.53 -1.79
CA ARG A 183 11.70 0.61 -2.49
C ARG A 183 11.97 1.95 -3.19
N SER A 184 11.01 2.86 -3.19
CA SER A 184 11.17 4.19 -3.80
C SER A 184 12.17 5.05 -3.00
N SER A 185 12.77 6.05 -3.65
CA SER A 185 13.74 6.93 -2.97
C SER A 185 13.04 7.79 -1.91
N VAL A 186 13.79 8.25 -0.91
CA VAL A 186 13.24 9.09 0.17
C VAL A 186 12.68 10.40 -0.40
N GLU A 187 13.36 10.96 -1.40
CA GLU A 187 12.96 12.18 -2.10
C GLU A 187 11.65 11.98 -2.86
N GLU A 188 11.50 10.85 -3.56
CA GLU A 188 10.27 10.52 -4.28
C GLU A 188 9.09 10.34 -3.32
N LEU A 189 9.30 9.60 -2.22
CA LEU A 189 8.26 9.39 -1.20
C LEU A 189 7.84 10.70 -0.55
N LEU A 190 8.79 11.58 -0.24
CA LEU A 190 8.51 12.91 0.29
C LEU A 190 7.73 13.75 -0.72
N GLN A 191 8.13 13.76 -1.98
CA GLN A 191 7.43 14.50 -3.05
C GLN A 191 5.99 14.02 -3.21
N ILE A 192 5.77 12.70 -3.23
CA ILE A 192 4.43 12.11 -3.29
C ILE A 192 3.61 12.57 -2.10
N TYR A 193 4.14 12.43 -0.88
CA TYR A 193 3.44 12.79 0.34
C TYR A 193 3.03 14.27 0.35
N GLN A 194 3.95 15.17 0.00
CA GLN A 194 3.71 16.61 0.01
C GLN A 194 2.75 17.03 -1.11
N HIS A 195 2.92 16.49 -2.32
CA HIS A 195 2.07 16.82 -3.47
C HIS A 195 0.64 16.29 -3.29
N SER A 196 0.46 15.15 -2.62
CA SER A 196 -0.87 14.62 -2.32
C SER A 196 -1.54 15.28 -1.12
N GLU A 197 -0.84 16.16 -0.40
CA GLU A 197 -1.31 16.78 0.84
C GLU A 197 -1.79 15.73 1.85
N SER A 198 -1.06 14.61 1.95
CA SER A 198 -1.41 13.54 2.88
C SER A 198 -1.35 14.04 4.32
N VAL A 199 -2.31 13.61 5.14
CA VAL A 199 -2.41 14.01 6.56
C VAL A 199 -1.82 12.98 7.51
N ALA A 200 -1.69 11.74 7.05
CA ALA A 200 -1.16 10.63 7.82
C ALA A 200 -0.38 9.66 6.92
N LEU A 201 0.43 8.83 7.57
CA LEU A 201 1.30 7.88 6.90
C LEU A 201 1.07 6.46 7.46
N VAL A 202 0.88 5.51 6.56
CA VAL A 202 0.92 4.07 6.82
C VAL A 202 2.19 3.54 6.16
N VAL A 203 3.00 2.79 6.89
CA VAL A 203 4.28 2.27 6.42
C VAL A 203 4.41 0.77 6.68
N ASP A 204 5.28 0.14 5.90
CA ASP A 204 5.48 -1.32 5.95
C ASP A 204 5.92 -1.81 7.35
N ASN A 205 7.05 -1.30 7.83
CA ASN A 205 7.69 -1.76 9.07
C ASN A 205 8.59 -0.66 9.68
N PRO A 206 9.08 -0.85 10.93
CA PRO A 206 9.94 0.11 11.59
C PRO A 206 11.25 0.38 10.85
N GLU A 207 11.87 -0.63 10.24
CA GLU A 207 13.13 -0.50 9.51
C GLU A 207 12.99 0.49 8.34
N PHE A 208 11.91 0.36 7.57
CA PHE A 208 11.58 1.26 6.49
C PHE A 208 11.27 2.68 7.00
N PHE A 209 10.48 2.82 8.06
CA PHE A 209 10.21 4.14 8.62
C PHE A 209 11.48 4.83 9.12
N ASN A 210 12.33 4.12 9.86
CA ASN A 210 13.59 4.64 10.39
C ASN A 210 14.50 5.16 9.27
N ARG A 211 14.47 4.52 8.08
CA ARG A 211 15.22 5.00 6.90
C ARG A 211 14.74 6.36 6.39
N ILE A 212 13.44 6.67 6.51
CA ILE A 212 12.84 7.92 6.01
C ILE A 212 12.61 8.96 7.12
N ALA A 213 12.76 8.57 8.39
CA ALA A 213 12.35 9.33 9.57
C ALA A 213 12.96 10.73 9.61
N ASP A 214 14.27 10.88 9.40
CA ASP A 214 14.94 12.18 9.44
C ASP A 214 14.35 13.18 8.43
N THR A 215 14.01 12.70 7.24
CA THR A 215 13.44 13.55 6.19
C THR A 215 11.97 13.87 6.46
N PHE A 216 11.19 12.89 6.92
CA PHE A 216 9.76 13.08 7.17
C PHE A 216 9.51 13.93 8.41
N THR A 217 10.23 13.69 9.50
CA THR A 217 10.09 14.45 10.75
C THR A 217 10.53 15.91 10.62
N SER A 218 11.47 16.21 9.71
CA SER A 218 11.94 17.58 9.49
C SER A 218 11.12 18.39 8.48
N LYS A 219 10.45 17.74 7.52
CA LYS A 219 9.78 18.42 6.39
C LYS A 219 8.27 18.27 6.34
N VAL A 220 7.70 17.43 7.20
CA VAL A 220 6.30 17.02 7.13
C VAL A 220 5.66 17.04 8.50
N SER A 221 4.39 17.47 8.57
CA SER A 221 3.57 17.34 9.77
C SER A 221 2.64 16.14 9.59
N LEU A 222 2.94 15.04 10.28
CA LEU A 222 2.11 13.84 10.31
C LEU A 222 1.10 13.95 11.44
N ARG A 223 -0.18 13.71 11.18
CA ARG A 223 -1.19 13.62 12.25
C ARG A 223 -1.03 12.33 13.06
N PHE A 224 -0.66 11.23 12.40
CA PHE A 224 -0.29 9.96 13.01
C PHE A 224 0.46 9.07 12.02
N LEU A 225 1.11 8.04 12.56
CA LEU A 225 1.80 6.98 11.83
C LEU A 225 1.13 5.62 12.12
N ILE A 226 0.97 4.77 11.11
CA ILE A 226 0.53 3.37 11.27
C ILE A 226 1.62 2.43 10.74
N LEU A 227 2.03 1.45 11.54
CA LEU A 227 2.92 0.36 11.14
C LEU A 227 2.12 -0.87 10.71
N LEU A 228 2.32 -1.37 9.50
CA LEU A 228 1.69 -2.62 9.06
C LEU A 228 2.29 -3.83 9.77
N TRP A 229 3.61 -3.87 9.90
CA TRP A 229 4.37 -4.96 10.50
C TRP A 229 5.36 -4.45 11.54
N GLY A 230 5.86 -5.36 12.37
CA GLY A 230 6.83 -5.05 13.42
C GLY A 230 6.26 -4.34 14.64
N GLU A 231 7.15 -4.05 15.59
CA GLU A 231 6.80 -3.47 16.89
C GLU A 231 7.12 -1.98 16.96
N LYS A 232 6.28 -1.22 17.67
CA LYS A 232 6.45 0.23 17.86
C LYS A 232 7.76 0.59 18.56
N SER A 233 8.28 -0.29 19.40
CA SER A 233 9.53 -0.10 20.15
C SER A 233 10.77 -0.06 19.26
N SER A 234 10.70 -0.59 18.04
CA SER A 234 11.80 -0.58 17.07
C SER A 234 11.94 0.76 16.31
N LEU A 235 11.05 1.72 16.55
CA LEU A 235 11.12 3.04 15.92
C LEU A 235 12.16 3.93 16.60
N VAL A 236 12.94 4.62 15.78
CA VAL A 236 13.80 5.72 16.23
C VAL A 236 12.93 6.96 16.36
N THR A 237 12.40 7.18 17.57
CA THR A 237 11.44 8.26 17.86
C THR A 237 12.09 9.59 18.25
N GLN A 238 13.40 9.78 18.00
CA GLN A 238 14.10 11.00 18.43
C GLN A 238 13.40 12.26 17.91
N GLY A 239 12.74 13.00 18.81
CA GLY A 239 12.03 14.24 18.50
C GLY A 239 10.61 14.08 17.92
N MET A 240 10.09 12.85 17.76
CA MET A 240 8.80 12.61 17.13
C MET A 240 7.66 12.57 18.16
N GLN A 241 6.83 13.61 18.20
CA GLN A 241 5.65 13.70 19.10
C GLN A 241 4.33 13.35 18.39
N ILE A 242 4.36 12.44 17.41
CA ILE A 242 3.15 12.01 16.69
C ILE A 242 2.62 10.70 17.29
N PRO A 243 1.30 10.50 17.35
CA PRO A 243 0.71 9.21 17.66
C PRO A 243 1.19 8.12 16.69
N VAL A 244 1.60 6.98 17.23
CA VAL A 244 1.98 5.79 16.45
C VAL A 244 1.07 4.64 16.81
N TYR A 245 0.46 4.04 15.80
CA TYR A 245 -0.38 2.86 15.90
C TYR A 245 0.26 1.68 15.18
N SER A 246 0.11 0.48 15.73
CA SER A 246 0.31 -0.76 14.97
C SER A 246 -0.96 -1.09 14.17
N TYR A 247 -0.83 -1.97 13.18
CA TYR A 247 -1.98 -2.56 12.48
C TYR A 247 -3.01 -3.13 13.46
N THR A 248 -2.52 -3.84 14.49
CA THR A 248 -3.36 -4.45 15.52
C THR A 248 -4.08 -3.40 16.36
N ASP A 249 -3.44 -2.26 16.68
CA ASP A 249 -4.08 -1.17 17.42
C ASP A 249 -5.29 -0.63 16.63
N ILE A 250 -5.10 -0.34 15.33
CA ILE A 250 -6.17 0.15 14.45
C ILE A 250 -7.29 -0.88 14.34
N LYS A 251 -6.95 -2.16 14.14
CA LYS A 251 -7.96 -3.21 14.06
C LYS A 251 -8.79 -3.33 15.35
N ASN A 252 -8.14 -3.35 16.50
CA ASN A 252 -8.81 -3.47 17.79
C ASN A 252 -9.74 -2.28 18.05
N LEU A 253 -9.30 -1.05 17.76
CA LEU A 253 -10.14 0.14 17.84
C LEU A 253 -11.40 0.02 16.97
N GLY A 254 -11.27 -0.55 15.77
CA GLY A 254 -12.40 -0.82 14.89
C GLY A 254 -13.37 -1.86 15.44
N GLN A 255 -12.85 -2.96 15.98
CA GLN A 255 -13.65 -4.01 16.61
C GLN A 255 -14.43 -3.49 17.82
N GLU A 256 -13.79 -2.72 18.69
CA GLU A 256 -14.42 -2.08 19.84
C GLU A 256 -15.55 -1.15 19.40
N LYS A 257 -15.30 -0.32 18.37
CA LYS A 257 -16.29 0.61 17.85
C LYS A 257 -17.49 -0.10 17.23
N ARG A 258 -17.25 -1.20 16.50
CA ARG A 258 -18.31 -2.04 15.94
C ARG A 258 -19.12 -2.75 17.02
N ALA A 259 -18.46 -3.28 18.06
CA ALA A 259 -19.13 -3.97 19.16
C ALA A 259 -19.98 -3.02 20.02
N GLY A 260 -19.55 -1.75 20.18
CA GLY A 260 -20.31 -0.72 20.89
C GLY A 260 -21.51 -0.19 20.11
N SER A 261 -21.60 -0.44 18.80
CA SER A 261 -22.73 -0.06 17.97
C SER A 261 -23.79 -1.18 17.99
N ASN A 262 -24.66 -1.16 19.00
CA ASN A 262 -25.84 -2.05 19.07
C ASN A 262 -26.92 -1.74 18.02
N ASP A 263 -26.62 -0.90 17.02
CA ASP A 263 -27.58 -0.57 15.97
C ASP A 263 -27.45 -1.59 14.83
N THR A 264 -28.43 -2.50 14.76
CA THR A 264 -28.53 -3.55 13.73
C THR A 264 -28.90 -3.00 12.35
N SER A 265 -28.84 -1.68 12.16
CA SER A 265 -28.78 -1.09 10.82
C SER A 265 -27.40 -1.40 10.24
N THR A 266 -27.38 -2.36 9.31
CA THR A 266 -26.29 -2.64 8.37
C THR A 266 -25.47 -1.37 8.15
N LEU A 267 -24.20 -1.35 8.58
CA LEU A 267 -23.24 -0.28 8.33
C LEU A 267 -23.11 -0.13 6.81
N ARG A 268 -24.07 0.57 6.23
CA ARG A 268 -24.05 0.97 4.84
C ARG A 268 -22.90 1.96 4.79
N ILE A 269 -21.82 1.54 4.14
CA ILE A 269 -20.78 2.44 3.67
C ILE A 269 -21.48 3.40 2.71
N TYR A 270 -22.10 4.46 3.26
CA TYR A 270 -22.55 5.58 2.46
C TYR A 270 -21.29 6.32 2.07
N VAL A 271 -20.76 5.99 0.89
CA VAL A 271 -19.91 6.92 0.16
C VAL A 271 -20.81 8.09 -0.20
N PHE A 272 -20.87 9.09 0.69
CA PHE A 272 -21.38 10.40 0.33
C PHE A 272 -20.32 11.05 -0.56
N CYS A 273 -20.48 10.87 -1.86
CA CYS A 273 -19.85 11.75 -2.83
C CYS A 273 -20.78 12.99 -2.96
N PRO A 274 -20.29 14.22 -2.69
CA PRO A 274 -21.09 15.44 -2.85
C PRO A 274 -21.48 15.73 -4.31
#